data_AF-A0A2T4IMM8-F1
#
_entry.id   AF-A0A2T4IMM8-F1
#
_cell.length_a   1.000
_cell.length_b   1.000
_cell.length_c   1.000
_cell.angle_alpha   90.00
_cell.angle_beta   90.00
_cell.angle_gamma   90.00
#
_symmetry.space_group_name_H-M   'P 1'
#
loop_
_entity.id
_entity.type
_entity.pdbx_description
1 polymer ?
#
loop_
_entity_poly.entity_id
_entity_poly.type
_entity_poly.pdbx_seq_one_letter_code
_entity_poly.pdbx_strand_id
1 'polypeptide(L)'
;MITAPQLRAARALLGIDQRRLAELSGLSVPTIQRMEASEWMIRGNVDSLMKLIAALEAAGIELIGEGATSHVGGRGVRLKAGSGQVRISGADNTEAGSGGSLP
;
A
#
# COMPACT_ATOMS: atom_id res chain seq x y z
N MET A 1 15.96 1.40 -3.38
CA MET A 1 15.14 1.51 -4.61
C MET A 1 14.03 0.47 -4.57
N ILE A 2 12.78 0.84 -4.86
CA ILE A 2 11.57 -0.01 -4.76
C ILE A 2 11.10 -0.49 -6.14
N THR A 3 10.61 -1.73 -6.24
CA THR A 3 9.98 -2.24 -7.47
C THR A 3 8.47 -2.10 -7.46
N ALA A 4 7.85 -2.07 -8.64
CA ALA A 4 6.39 -2.06 -8.75
C ALA A 4 5.71 -3.32 -8.19
N PRO A 5 6.27 -4.54 -8.37
CA PRO A 5 5.79 -5.72 -7.62
C PRO A 5 5.85 -5.55 -6.11
N GLN A 6 6.92 -4.97 -5.54
CA GLN A 6 7.00 -4.70 -4.10
C GLN A 6 5.93 -3.69 -3.65
N LEU A 7 5.67 -2.66 -4.46
CA LEU A 7 4.60 -1.70 -4.16
C LEU A 7 3.22 -2.36 -4.11
N ARG A 8 2.88 -3.15 -5.14
CA ARG A 8 1.59 -3.87 -5.20
C ARG A 8 1.47 -4.88 -4.05
N ALA A 9 2.53 -5.59 -3.72
CA ALA A 9 2.57 -6.54 -2.61
C ALA A 9 2.38 -5.83 -1.26
N ALA A 10 3.07 -4.70 -1.02
CA ALA A 10 2.90 -3.90 0.18
C ALA A 10 1.45 -3.43 0.37
N ARG A 11 0.84 -2.96 -0.73
CA ARG A 11 -0.56 -2.55 -0.71
C ARG A 11 -1.51 -3.71 -0.41
N ALA A 12 -1.26 -4.88 -0.99
CA ALA A 12 -2.03 -6.09 -0.71
C ALA A 12 -1.92 -6.52 0.77
N LEU A 13 -0.72 -6.46 1.35
CA LEU A 13 -0.49 -6.77 2.77
C LEU A 13 -1.19 -5.79 3.71
N LEU A 14 -1.29 -4.51 3.33
CA LEU A 14 -2.01 -3.49 4.08
C LEU A 14 -3.53 -3.55 3.88
N GLY A 15 -4.02 -4.27 2.89
CA GLY A 15 -5.46 -4.32 2.55
C GLY A 15 -6.03 -2.97 2.08
N ILE A 16 -5.20 -2.09 1.51
CA ILE A 16 -5.61 -0.74 1.08
C ILE A 16 -5.69 -0.63 -0.45
N ASP A 17 -6.45 0.37 -0.95
CA ASP A 17 -6.52 0.69 -2.38
C ASP A 17 -5.48 1.77 -2.78
N GLN A 18 -5.41 2.09 -4.08
CA GLN A 18 -4.46 3.10 -4.59
C GLN A 18 -4.75 4.51 -4.05
N ARG A 19 -6.03 4.83 -3.78
CA ARG A 19 -6.44 6.13 -3.25
C ARG A 19 -5.92 6.30 -1.83
N ARG A 20 -6.11 5.29 -0.99
CA ARG A 20 -5.62 5.29 0.39
C ARG A 20 -4.10 5.36 0.46
N LEU A 21 -3.40 4.66 -0.43
CA LEU A 21 -1.94 4.76 -0.51
C LEU A 21 -1.49 6.17 -0.95
N ALA A 22 -2.21 6.79 -1.89
CA ALA A 22 -1.94 8.16 -2.33
C ALA A 22 -2.09 9.17 -1.17
N GLU A 23 -3.15 9.03 -0.37
CA GLU A 23 -3.37 9.82 0.86
C GLU A 23 -2.24 9.65 1.87
N LEU A 24 -1.87 8.40 2.19
CA LEU A 24 -0.82 8.10 3.16
C LEU A 24 0.55 8.64 2.74
N SER A 25 0.83 8.65 1.44
CA SER A 25 2.10 9.13 0.88
C SER A 25 2.11 10.60 0.50
N GLY A 26 0.98 11.30 0.56
CA GLY A 26 0.87 12.67 0.06
C GLY A 26 1.16 12.80 -1.44
N LEU A 27 0.96 11.73 -2.20
CA LEU A 27 1.10 11.69 -3.66
C LEU A 27 -0.28 11.70 -4.32
N SER A 28 -0.33 12.02 -5.61
CA SER A 28 -1.58 11.94 -6.37
C SER A 28 -1.88 10.50 -6.79
N VAL A 29 -3.17 10.14 -6.91
CA VAL A 29 -3.59 8.81 -7.40
C VAL A 29 -2.98 8.46 -8.77
N PRO A 30 -2.93 9.38 -9.76
CA PRO A 30 -2.25 9.09 -11.03
C PRO A 30 -0.75 8.81 -10.88
N THR A 31 -0.10 9.39 -9.86
CA THR A 31 1.31 9.09 -9.57
C THR A 31 1.45 7.66 -9.07
N ILE A 32 0.63 7.23 -8.12
CA ILE A 32 0.62 5.84 -7.64
C ILE A 32 0.31 4.86 -8.77
N GLN A 33 -0.67 5.16 -9.63
CA GLN A 33 -1.00 4.34 -10.80
C GLN A 33 0.19 4.16 -11.74
N ARG A 34 0.88 5.25 -12.10
CA ARG A 34 2.09 5.18 -12.95
C ARG A 34 3.20 4.37 -12.30
N MET A 35 3.38 4.51 -10.99
CA MET A 35 4.37 3.73 -10.23
C MET A 35 4.04 2.23 -10.25
N GLU A 36 2.77 1.86 -10.02
CA GLU A 36 2.34 0.46 -10.04
C GLU A 36 2.31 -0.16 -11.44
N ALA A 37 2.11 0.65 -12.49
CA ALA A 37 2.12 0.21 -13.88
C ALA A 37 3.52 -0.08 -14.43
N SER A 38 4.58 0.29 -13.71
CA SER A 38 5.95 -0.06 -14.10
C SER A 38 6.15 -1.58 -14.01
N GLU A 39 6.91 -2.17 -14.94
CA GLU A 39 7.15 -3.61 -14.93
C GLU A 39 8.14 -4.03 -13.83
N TRP A 40 9.17 -3.20 -13.60
CA TRP A 40 10.29 -3.53 -12.72
C TRP A 40 10.54 -2.43 -11.70
N MET A 41 11.47 -1.52 -11.99
CA MET A 41 11.83 -0.43 -11.10
C MET A 41 10.86 0.73 -11.26
N ILE A 42 10.39 1.28 -10.14
CA ILE A 42 9.63 2.52 -10.17
C ILE A 42 10.61 3.66 -10.51
N ARG A 43 10.37 4.32 -11.65
CA ARG A 43 11.11 5.52 -12.05
C ARG A 43 10.33 6.75 -11.62
N GLY A 44 10.99 7.66 -10.91
CA GLY A 44 10.37 8.88 -10.39
C GLY A 44 11.40 9.78 -9.72
N ASN A 45 10.96 10.97 -9.31
CA ASN A 45 11.81 11.83 -8.50
C ASN A 45 12.07 11.19 -7.12
N VAL A 46 13.21 11.52 -6.52
CA VAL A 46 13.65 10.92 -5.25
C VAL A 46 12.68 11.27 -4.12
N ASP A 47 12.15 12.51 -4.11
CA ASP A 47 11.19 12.98 -3.10
C ASP A 47 9.92 12.12 -3.02
N SER A 48 9.32 11.79 -4.16
CA SER A 48 8.11 10.95 -4.22
C SER A 48 8.40 9.52 -3.77
N LEU A 49 9.57 8.99 -4.13
CA LEU A 49 9.99 7.66 -3.68
C LEU A 49 10.21 7.64 -2.16
N MET A 50 10.81 8.69 -1.59
CA MET A 50 11.00 8.80 -0.14
C MET A 50 9.67 8.91 0.61
N LYS A 51 8.75 9.75 0.13
CA LYS A 51 7.39 9.87 0.68
C LYS A 51 6.64 8.53 0.65
N LEU A 52 6.75 7.80 -0.46
CA LEU A 52 6.13 6.49 -0.61
C LEU A 52 6.70 5.47 0.38
N ILE A 53 8.03 5.38 0.49
CA ILE A 53 8.69 4.43 1.40
C ILE A 53 8.34 4.76 2.85
N ALA A 54 8.41 6.04 3.24
CA ALA A 54 8.06 6.49 4.59
C ALA A 54 6.59 6.16 4.94
N ALA A 55 5.66 6.35 4.00
CA ALA A 55 4.26 6.01 4.19
C ALA A 55 4.03 4.51 4.40
N LEU A 56 4.70 3.66 3.60
CA LEU A 56 4.64 2.21 3.77
C LEU A 56 5.23 1.79 5.12
N GLU A 57 6.36 2.36 5.51
CA GLU A 57 7.00 2.09 6.79
C GLU A 57 6.16 2.50 7.99
N ALA A 58 5.50 3.66 7.92
CA ALA A 58 4.59 4.15 8.94
C ALA A 58 3.31 3.30 9.01
N ALA A 59 2.85 2.76 7.88
CA ALA A 59 1.73 1.83 7.82
C ALA A 59 2.06 0.42 8.32
N GLY A 60 3.32 0.15 8.67
CA GLY A 60 3.73 -1.14 9.25
C GLY A 60 4.29 -2.13 8.23
N ILE A 61 4.69 -1.67 7.04
CA ILE A 61 5.42 -2.46 6.04
C ILE A 61 6.92 -2.28 6.22
N GLU A 62 7.67 -3.33 5.94
CA GLU A 62 9.11 -3.28 5.77
C GLU A 62 9.48 -3.83 4.39
N LEU A 63 10.22 -3.03 3.63
CA LEU A 63 10.71 -3.40 2.31
C LEU A 63 12.05 -4.11 2.45
N ILE A 64 12.12 -5.35 1.94
CA ILE A 64 13.34 -6.15 1.96
C ILE A 64 14.11 -5.86 0.68
N GLY A 65 15.33 -5.34 0.82
CA GLY A 65 16.26 -5.12 -0.30
C GLY A 65 17.00 -6.39 -0.70
N GLU A 66 17.63 -6.36 -1.87
CA GLU A 66 18.54 -7.42 -2.31
C GLU A 66 19.74 -7.50 -1.34
N GLY A 67 19.85 -8.61 -0.59
CA GLY A 67 20.88 -8.83 0.43
C GLY A 67 20.49 -8.47 1.87
N ALA A 68 19.26 -7.99 2.11
CA ALA A 68 18.72 -7.90 3.47
C ALA A 68 18.47 -9.31 4.04
N THR A 69 18.55 -9.47 5.37
CA THR A 69 18.46 -10.75 6.10
C THR A 69 17.16 -11.49 5.78
N SER A 70 17.24 -12.31 4.75
CA SER A 70 16.29 -13.30 4.28
C SER A 70 17.15 -14.54 4.03
N HIS A 71 16.77 -15.70 4.55
CA HIS A 71 17.61 -16.92 4.50
C HIS A 71 18.09 -17.31 3.09
N VAL A 72 17.41 -16.84 2.04
CA VAL A 72 17.74 -17.09 0.61
C VAL A 72 18.10 -15.79 -0.14
N GLY A 73 18.01 -14.62 0.52
CA GLY A 73 18.21 -13.30 -0.08
C GLY A 73 17.05 -12.83 -0.98
N GLY A 74 17.28 -11.76 -1.74
CA GLY A 74 16.31 -11.21 -2.70
C GLY A 74 15.38 -10.13 -2.15
N ARG A 75 14.74 -9.41 -3.08
CA ARG A 75 13.79 -8.32 -2.77
C ARG A 75 12.45 -8.88 -2.32
N GLY A 76 11.86 -8.27 -1.29
CA GLY A 76 10.58 -8.72 -0.73
C GLY A 76 9.85 -7.63 0.03
N VAL A 77 8.74 -8.00 0.65
CA VAL A 77 7.92 -7.15 1.50
C VAL A 77 7.44 -7.97 2.68
N ARG A 78 7.49 -7.42 3.89
CA ARG A 78 6.94 -8.05 5.09
C ARG A 78 6.18 -7.05 5.95
N LEU A 79 5.33 -7.58 6.83
CA LEU A 79 4.75 -6.81 7.93
C LEU A 79 5.79 -6.65 9.06
N LYS A 80 5.86 -5.47 9.67
CA LYS A 80 6.66 -5.24 10.88
C LYS A 80 6.08 -6.06 12.05
N ALA A 81 6.95 -6.52 12.94
CA ALA A 81 6.51 -7.19 14.15
C ALA A 81 5.57 -6.27 14.96
N GLY A 82 4.36 -6.77 15.28
CA GLY A 82 3.33 -6.00 15.99
C GLY A 82 2.37 -5.19 15.11
N SER A 83 2.52 -5.15 13.77
CA SER A 83 1.56 -4.46 12.89
C SER A 83 0.33 -5.29 12.50
N GLY A 84 0.29 -6.58 12.88
CA GLY A 84 -0.79 -7.53 12.56
C GLY A 84 -2.15 -7.28 13.23
N GLN A 85 -2.39 -6.09 13.79
CA GLN A 85 -3.67 -5.72 14.43
C GLN A 85 -4.30 -4.45 13.84
N VAL A 86 -3.90 -3.99 12.65
CA VAL A 86 -4.68 -2.96 11.95
C VAL A 86 -6.02 -3.58 11.58
N ARG A 87 -7.01 -3.36 12.46
CA ARG A 87 -8.37 -3.87 12.33
C ARG A 87 -8.90 -3.40 10.98
N ILE A 88 -9.41 -4.34 10.20
CA ILE A 88 -10.19 -4.08 8.99
C ILE A 88 -11.53 -3.46 9.45
N SER A 89 -11.51 -2.22 9.94
CA SER A 89 -12.71 -1.45 10.24
C SER A 89 -13.08 -0.66 8.99
N GLY A 90 -13.86 -1.32 8.14
CA GLY A 90 -14.37 -0.78 6.89
C GLY A 90 -15.51 -1.63 6.32
N ALA A 91 -16.36 -2.16 7.20
CA ALA A 91 -17.63 -2.79 6.85
C ALA A 91 -18.73 -2.09 7.65
N ASP A 92 -19.03 -0.84 7.28
CA ASP A 92 -20.28 -0.18 7.66
C ASP A 92 -20.52 0.97 6.68
N ASN A 93 -21.17 0.65 5.58
CA ASN A 93 -21.93 1.61 4.79
C ASN A 93 -22.93 0.84 3.92
N THR A 94 -24.01 0.35 4.53
CA THR A 94 -25.28 0.12 3.83
C THR A 94 -26.44 0.30 4.82
N GLU A 95 -26.70 1.54 5.20
CA GLU A 95 -28.05 1.99 5.54
C GLU A 95 -28.43 3.12 4.60
N ALA A 96 -29.31 2.83 3.63
CA ALA A 96 -30.21 3.80 3.01
C ALA A 96 -31.27 3.04 2.20
N GLY A 97 -32.50 2.96 2.73
CA GLY A 97 -33.62 2.43 1.95
C GLY A 97 -34.85 1.98 2.72
N SER A 98 -35.18 2.56 3.88
CA SER A 98 -36.54 2.49 4.41
C SER A 98 -37.48 3.34 3.55
N GLY A 99 -38.57 2.76 3.04
CA GLY A 99 -39.73 3.54 2.63
C GLY A 99 -40.51 2.96 1.44
N GLY A 100 -41.63 2.30 1.73
CA GLY A 100 -42.64 2.03 0.70
C GLY A 100 -43.60 0.89 1.05
N SER A 101 -44.45 1.10 2.04
CA SER A 101 -45.64 0.28 2.28
C SER A 101 -46.83 0.85 1.50
N LEU A 102 -47.43 0.00 0.64
CA LEU A 102 -48.83 0.00 0.18
C LEU A 102 -49.29 1.18 -0.71
N PRO A 103 -50.34 1.03 -1.55
CA PRO A 103 -51.55 0.20 -1.42
C PRO A 103 -51.54 -1.17 -2.11
#